data_AF-A0A950FHE6-F1
#
_entry.id   AF-A0A950FHE6-F1
#
_cell.length_a   1.000
_cell.length_b   1.000
_cell.length_c   1.000
_cell.angle_alpha   90.00
_cell.angle_beta   90.00
_cell.angle_gamma   90.00
#
_symmetry.space_group_name_H-M   'P 1'
#
loop_
_entity.id
_entity.type
_entity.pdbx_description
1 polymer ?
#
loop_
_entity_poly.entity_id
_entity_poly.type
_entity_poly.pdbx_seq_one_letter_code
_entity_poly.pdbx_strand_id
1 'polypeptide(L)'
;MRLSSPDQIKTITLGDGTVATIRRPRGRDLIRAQQVAGDDNKFKFTCAMLAQVTMLGGEPCVMEDIMELWASDIDLLSKAAAEDFLLSPAPSSPSLSNGASVIPNS
;
A
#
# COMPACT_ATOMS: atom_id res chain seq x y z
N MET A 1 -14.17 -4.53 14.26
CA MET A 1 -14.11 -3.36 13.35
C MET A 1 -13.75 -3.88 11.95
N ARG A 2 -14.69 -3.91 11.00
CA ARG A 2 -14.38 -4.26 9.59
C ARG A 2 -13.92 -2.99 8.89
N LEU A 3 -12.65 -2.92 8.52
CA LEU A 3 -12.13 -1.87 7.65
C LEU A 3 -12.61 -2.22 6.24
N SER A 4 -13.70 -1.58 5.80
CA SER A 4 -14.42 -1.84 4.55
C SER A 4 -13.97 -0.95 3.40
N SER A 5 -12.78 -0.34 3.48
CA SER A 5 -12.24 0.38 2.33
C SER A 5 -11.84 -0.65 1.27
N PRO A 6 -12.19 -0.46 -0.02
CA PRO A 6 -11.67 -1.31 -1.07
C PRO A 6 -10.15 -1.34 -0.97
N ASP A 7 -9.54 -2.52 -0.98
CA ASP A 7 -8.08 -2.63 -1.03
C ASP A 7 -7.65 -1.86 -2.28
N GLN A 8 -7.04 -0.70 -2.09
CA GLN A 8 -6.53 0.10 -3.19
C GLN A 8 -5.39 -0.72 -3.81
N ILE A 9 -5.60 -1.13 -5.06
CA ILE A 9 -4.64 -1.91 -5.83
C ILE A 9 -3.97 -0.94 -6.82
N LYS A 10 -2.64 -0.87 -6.76
CA LYS A 10 -1.81 -0.17 -7.72
C LYS A 10 -1.23 -1.18 -8.70
N THR A 11 -1.09 -0.76 -9.96
CA THR A 11 -0.48 -1.56 -11.01
C THR A 11 0.74 -0.84 -11.55
N ILE A 12 1.85 -1.54 -11.67
CA ILE A 12 3.15 -1.02 -12.09
C ILE A 12 3.74 -1.98 -13.11
N THR A 13 4.41 -1.46 -14.13
CA THR A 13 5.19 -2.27 -15.07
C THR A 13 6.67 -2.18 -14.68
N LEU A 14 7.30 -3.33 -14.45
CA LEU A 14 8.72 -3.45 -14.13
C LEU A 14 9.59 -3.29 -15.38
N GLY A 15 10.91 -3.16 -15.21
CA GLY A 15 11.86 -2.94 -16.31
C GLY A 15 11.89 -4.05 -17.37
N ASP A 16 11.51 -5.27 -17.01
CA ASP A 16 11.41 -6.43 -17.91
C ASP A 16 10.04 -6.57 -18.59
N GLY A 17 9.09 -5.67 -18.30
CA GLY A 17 7.72 -5.71 -18.81
C GLY A 17 6.75 -6.49 -17.92
N THR A 18 7.22 -7.13 -16.84
CA THR A 18 6.36 -7.82 -15.87
C THR A 18 5.42 -6.83 -15.19
N VAL A 19 4.14 -7.18 -15.10
CA VAL A 19 3.14 -6.35 -14.41
C VAL A 19 3.08 -6.75 -12.94
N ALA A 20 3.43 -5.81 -12.05
CA ALA A 20 3.26 -5.94 -10.62
C ALA A 20 1.95 -5.30 -10.17
N THR A 21 1.19 -5.98 -9.32
CA THR A 21 0.02 -5.41 -8.65
C THR A 21 0.25 -5.38 -7.15
N ILE A 22 0.09 -4.21 -6.53
CA ILE A 22 0.39 -3.97 -5.13
C ILE A 22 -0.89 -3.55 -4.43
N ARG A 23 -1.30 -4.29 -3.39
CA ARG A 23 -2.39 -3.88 -2.51
C ARG A 23 -1.87 -3.06 -1.34
N ARG A 24 -2.75 -2.25 -0.74
CA ARG A 24 -2.44 -1.57 0.52
C ARG A 24 -1.97 -2.56 1.61
N PRO A 25 -0.80 -2.34 2.24
CA PRO A 25 -0.33 -3.16 3.34
C PRO A 25 -1.23 -3.03 4.58
N ARG A 26 -1.45 -4.15 5.29
CA ARG A 26 -2.12 -4.19 6.59
C ARG A 26 -1.09 -4.54 7.67
N GLY A 27 -1.38 -4.20 8.93
CA GLY A 27 -0.48 -4.52 10.05
C GLY A 27 -0.09 -6.00 10.16
N ARG A 28 -1.01 -6.93 9.81
CA ARG A 28 -0.72 -8.37 9.76
C ARG A 28 0.37 -8.75 8.74
N ASP A 29 0.51 -7.97 7.67
CA ASP A 29 1.50 -8.21 6.63
C ASP A 29 2.90 -7.85 7.14
N LEU A 30 3.01 -6.81 7.98
CA LEU A 30 4.27 -6.47 8.66
C LEU A 30 4.73 -7.59 9.60
N ILE A 31 3.81 -8.18 10.36
CA ILE A 31 4.13 -9.32 11.25
C ILE A 31 4.62 -10.52 10.44
N ARG A 32 3.94 -10.84 9.33
CA ARG A 32 4.36 -11.94 8.44
C ARG A 32 5.70 -11.65 7.76
N ALA A 33 5.93 -10.41 7.32
CA ALA A 33 7.19 -9.99 6.75
C ALA A 33 8.34 -10.15 7.73
N GLN A 34 8.14 -9.76 9.00
CA GLN A 34 9.11 -9.98 10.07
C GLN A 34 9.40 -11.47 10.29
N GLN A 35 8.38 -12.31 10.29
CA GLN A 35 8.53 -13.77 10.44
C GLN A 35 9.33 -14.39 9.28
N VAL A 36 9.10 -13.93 8.04
CA VAL A 36 9.81 -14.41 6.84
C VAL A 36 11.24 -13.91 6.80
N ALA A 37 11.47 -12.62 7.11
CA ALA A 37 12.79 -12.00 7.02
C ALA A 37 13.78 -12.50 8.08
N GLY A 38 13.28 -12.98 9.22
CA GLY A 38 14.10 -13.35 10.37
C GLY A 38 14.71 -12.12 11.05
N ASP A 39 15.94 -12.26 11.57
CA ASP A 39 16.58 -11.23 12.39
C ASP A 39 17.18 -10.06 11.57
N ASP A 40 17.02 -8.85 12.12
CA ASP A 40 17.70 -7.54 11.92
C ASP A 40 18.25 -7.12 10.54
N ASN A 41 17.77 -7.73 9.45
CA ASN A 41 18.08 -7.25 8.11
C ASN A 41 16.92 -6.44 7.53
N LYS A 42 17.06 -5.11 7.55
CA LYS A 42 16.08 -4.17 7.01
C LYS A 42 15.74 -4.41 5.55
N PHE A 43 16.74 -4.79 4.73
CA PHE A 43 16.51 -5.08 3.32
C PHE A 43 15.66 -6.33 3.14
N LYS A 44 15.97 -7.42 3.86
CA LYS A 44 15.14 -8.64 3.86
C LYS A 44 13.71 -8.36 4.32
N PHE A 45 13.54 -7.55 5.37
CA PHE A 45 12.23 -7.13 5.83
C PHE A 45 11.45 -6.39 4.72
N THR A 46 12.09 -5.44 4.02
CA THR A 46 11.47 -4.74 2.89
C THR A 46 11.04 -5.71 1.78
N CYS A 47 11.93 -6.62 1.37
CA CYS A 47 11.60 -7.61 0.32
C CYS A 47 10.46 -8.54 0.74
N ALA A 48 10.48 -9.04 1.98
CA ALA A 48 9.42 -9.88 2.52
C ALA A 48 8.10 -9.12 2.63
N MET A 49 8.13 -7.84 3.02
CA MET A 49 6.94 -7.00 3.06
C MET A 49 6.35 -6.80 1.68
N LEU A 50 7.18 -6.51 0.67
CA LEU A 50 6.74 -6.35 -0.72
C LEU A 50 6.11 -7.63 -1.24
N ALA A 51 6.71 -8.80 -0.99
CA ALA A 51 6.18 -10.09 -1.39
C ALA A 51 4.76 -10.33 -0.83
N GLN A 52 4.48 -9.91 0.41
CA GLN A 52 3.15 -10.13 1.01
C GLN A 52 2.03 -9.30 0.40
N VAL A 53 2.37 -8.21 -0.28
CA VAL A 53 1.40 -7.25 -0.81
C VAL A 53 1.43 -7.15 -2.33
N THR A 54 2.34 -7.86 -2.99
CA THR A 54 2.56 -7.77 -4.43
C THR A 54 2.22 -9.10 -5.10
N MET A 55 1.60 -9.03 -6.27
CA MET A 55 1.58 -10.13 -7.24
C MET A 55 2.41 -9.73 -8.45
N LEU A 56 3.24 -10.64 -8.96
CA LEU A 56 4.05 -10.45 -10.17
C LEU A 56 3.43 -11.29 -11.30
N GLY A 57 3.06 -10.65 -12.40
CA GLY A 57 2.38 -11.34 -13.51
C GLY A 57 1.03 -11.93 -13.13
N GLY A 58 0.41 -11.46 -12.04
CA GLY A 58 -0.84 -12.01 -11.50
C GLY A 58 -0.67 -13.14 -10.49
N GLU A 59 0.55 -13.59 -10.23
CA GLU A 59 0.84 -14.65 -9.26
C GLU A 59 1.41 -14.09 -7.95
N PRO A 60 1.09 -14.68 -6.78
CA PRO A 60 1.76 -14.37 -5.53
C PRO A 60 3.26 -14.65 -5.64
N CYS A 61 4.09 -13.82 -5.01
CA CYS A 61 5.54 -14.01 -4.96
C CYS A 61 6.04 -14.17 -3.52
N VAL A 62 7.28 -14.67 -3.38
CA VAL A 62 7.99 -14.81 -2.10
C VAL A 62 9.09 -13.75 -1.95
N MET A 63 9.73 -13.69 -0.78
CA MET A 63 10.80 -12.72 -0.51
C MET A 63 11.94 -12.87 -1.52
N GLU A 64 12.30 -14.11 -1.84
CA GLU A 64 13.38 -14.46 -2.76
C GLU A 64 13.11 -13.94 -4.17
N ASP A 65 11.86 -14.03 -4.67
CA ASP A 65 11.48 -13.48 -5.98
C ASP A 65 11.71 -11.97 -6.04
N ILE A 66 11.39 -11.24 -4.96
CA ILE A 66 11.64 -9.80 -4.87
C ILE A 66 13.15 -9.51 -4.82
N MET A 67 13.94 -10.36 -4.15
CA MET A 67 15.40 -10.19 -4.07
C MET A 67 16.12 -10.43 -5.40
N GLU A 68 15.52 -11.19 -6.32
CA GLU A 68 16.02 -11.43 -7.67
C GLU A 68 15.65 -10.30 -8.66
N LEU A 69 14.80 -9.35 -8.27
CA LEU A 69 14.50 -8.18 -9.09
C LEU A 69 15.69 -7.22 -9.16
N TRP A 70 15.69 -6.39 -10.21
CA TRP A 70 16.61 -5.27 -10.29
C TRP A 70 16.37 -4.30 -9.13
N ALA A 71 17.45 -3.75 -8.56
CA ALA A 71 17.35 -2.82 -7.44
C ALA A 71 16.43 -1.61 -7.73
N SER A 72 16.38 -1.16 -8.99
CA SER A 72 15.47 -0.10 -9.45
C SER A 72 13.99 -0.51 -9.37
N ASP A 73 13.67 -1.77 -9.67
CA ASP A 73 12.32 -2.31 -9.59
C ASP A 73 11.91 -2.48 -8.12
N ILE A 74 12.83 -2.92 -7.24
CA ILE A 74 12.58 -3.01 -5.80
C ILE A 74 12.28 -1.61 -5.22
N ASP A 75 13.06 -0.58 -5.59
CA ASP A 75 12.82 0.80 -5.16
C ASP A 75 11.48 1.34 -5.69
N LEU A 76 11.13 1.06 -6.94
CA LEU A 76 9.84 1.41 -7.54
C LEU A 76 8.66 0.79 -6.78
N LEU A 77 8.73 -0.51 -6.49
CA LEU A 77 7.73 -1.23 -5.69
C LEU A 77 7.63 -0.66 -4.27
N SER A 78 8.77 -0.37 -3.63
CA SER A 78 8.84 0.19 -2.28
C SER A 78 8.14 1.54 -2.18
N LYS A 79 8.39 2.45 -3.13
CA LYS A 79 7.74 3.77 -3.20
C LYS A 79 6.23 3.64 -3.34
N ALA A 80 5.77 2.81 -4.26
CA ALA A 80 4.34 2.63 -4.50
C ALA A 80 3.60 2.05 -3.29
N ALA A 81 4.23 1.13 -2.55
CA ALA A 81 3.70 0.59 -1.30
C ALA A 81 3.69 1.63 -0.16
N ALA A 82 4.66 2.54 -0.13
CA ALA A 82 4.79 3.57 0.91
C ALA A 82 3.84 4.76 0.73
N GLU A 83 3.50 5.13 -0.50
CA GLU A 83 2.59 6.23 -0.81
C GLU A 83 1.25 6.12 -0.04
N ASP A 84 0.67 4.92 0.08
CA ASP A 84 -0.61 4.73 0.78
C ASP A 84 -0.46 4.68 2.31
N PHE A 85 0.76 4.44 2.80
CA PHE A 85 1.10 4.49 4.22
C PHE A 85 1.24 5.93 4.71
N LEU A 86 1.83 6.81 3.88
CA LEU A 86 2.10 8.21 4.23
C LEU A 86 0.95 9.15 3.86
N LEU A 87 0.19 8.85 2.80
CA LEU A 87 -0.93 9.67 2.35
C LEU A 87 -2.23 9.13 2.93
N SER A 88 -2.51 9.47 4.20
CA SER A 88 -3.90 9.46 4.68
C SER A 88 -4.60 10.69 4.08
N PRO A 89 -5.63 10.56 3.24
CA PRO A 89 -6.50 11.70 2.97
C PRO A 89 -7.15 12.06 4.30
N ALA A 90 -6.91 13.29 4.79
CA ALA A 90 -7.60 13.81 5.95
C ALA A 90 -9.12 13.55 5.79
N PRO A 91 -9.84 13.13 6.84
CA PRO A 91 -11.27 12.95 6.74
C PRO A 91 -11.89 14.30 6.34
N SER A 92 -12.38 14.38 5.10
CA SER A 92 -13.18 15.51 4.64
C SER A 92 -14.42 15.53 5.54
N SER A 93 -14.40 16.45 6.50
CA SER A 93 -15.51 16.67 7.41
C SER A 93 -16.73 17.06 6.59
N PRO A 94 -17.91 16.45 6.79
CA PRO A 94 -19.13 16.92 6.16
C PRO A 94 -19.43 18.31 6.76
N SER A 95 -19.35 19.35 5.94
CA SER A 95 -19.85 20.68 6.29
C SER A 95 -21.37 20.59 6.44
N LEU A 96 -21.86 20.63 7.69
CA LEU A 96 -23.26 20.91 7.97
C LEU A 96 -23.54 22.38 7.59
N SER A 97 -24.12 22.59 6.42
CA SER A 97 -24.75 23.87 6.07
C SER A 97 -26.09 23.98 6.79
N ASN A 98 -26.09 24.50 8.01
CA ASN A 98 -27.32 25.00 8.63
C ASN A 98 -27.73 26.30 7.93
N GLY A 99 -28.52 26.15 6.86
CA GLY A 99 -29.29 27.23 6.28
C GLY A 99 -30.41 27.63 7.22
N ALA A 100 -30.16 28.59 8.10
CA ALA A 100 -31.20 29.33 8.80
C ALA A 100 -31.13 30.80 8.34
N SER A 101 -31.95 31.15 7.36
CA SER A 101 -32.29 32.53 7.02
C SER A 101 -33.81 32.62 6.94
N VAL A 102 -34.42 33.25 7.94
CA VAL A 102 -35.83 33.70 7.86
C VAL A 102 -35.94 35.12 8.45
N ILE A 103 -35.86 36.09 7.52
CA ILE A 103 -36.61 37.35 7.30
C ILE A 103 -36.64 38.46 8.40
N PRO A 104 -36.34 39.74 8.04
CA PRO A 104 -36.55 40.92 8.89
C PRO A 104 -37.98 41.50 8.77
N ASN A 105 -38.54 41.99 9.89
CA ASN A 105 -39.85 42.65 9.91
C ASN A 105 -39.73 44.13 9.56
N SER A 106 -40.69 44.63 8.76
CA SER A 106 -40.90 46.05 8.44
C SER A 106 -41.63 46.78 9.55
#